data_AF-A0A0U5GIQ9-F1
#
_entry.id   AF-A0A0U5GIQ9-F1
#
_cell.length_a   1.000
_cell.length_b   1.000
_cell.length_c   1.000
_cell.angle_alpha   90.00
_cell.angle_beta   90.00
_cell.angle_gamma   90.00
#
_symmetry.space_group_name_H-M   'P 1'
#
loop_
_entity.id
_entity.type
_entity.pdbx_description
1 polymer ?
#
loop_
_entity_poly.entity_id
_entity_poly.type
_entity_poly.pdbx_seq_one_letter_code
_entity_poly.pdbx_strand_id
1 'polypeptide(L)'
;MWHSYSLRCAPPFNPLGTLYRVGVSGDAKGVKPFVRITFSHIARHFPPGERPMRTKFMDVIHETVKPYLADKGYNWGVNSEELEREFVHIPFTGSEDEQRWFRDNEPSPWGPYIAV
;
A
#
# COMPACT_ATOMS: atom_id res chain seq x y z
N MET A 1 -7.75 10.99 4.05
CA MET A 1 -7.55 9.63 3.52
C MET A 1 -6.06 9.30 3.67
N TRP A 2 -5.68 8.67 4.79
CA TRP A 2 -4.29 8.37 5.10
C TRP A 2 -3.92 7.02 4.46
N HIS A 3 -3.11 7.05 3.41
CA HIS A 3 -2.49 5.85 2.85
C HIS A 3 -1.11 5.70 3.49
N SER A 4 -0.93 4.68 4.32
CA SER A 4 0.40 4.28 4.80
C SER A 4 1.08 3.47 3.69
N TYR A 5 2.16 4.00 3.13
CA TYR A 5 3.00 3.28 2.18
C TYR A 5 4.13 2.59 2.95
N SER A 6 4.05 1.27 3.08
CA SER A 6 5.16 0.43 3.54
C SER A 6 5.97 -0.02 2.33
N LEU A 7 7.11 0.63 2.08
CA LEU A 7 8.16 0.12 1.18
C LEU A 7 8.92 -0.97 1.95
N ARG A 8 8.53 -2.24 1.75
CA ARG A 8 9.34 -3.36 2.24
C ARG A 8 10.58 -3.53 1.36
N CYS A 9 11.75 -3.20 1.92
CA CYS A 9 13.03 -3.70 1.42
C CYS A 9 13.04 -5.23 1.51
N ALA A 10 13.31 -5.89 0.38
CA ALA A 10 13.40 -7.36 0.30
C ALA A 10 14.63 -7.91 1.05
N PRO A 11 14.57 -9.16 1.57
CA PRO A 11 15.66 -9.80 2.32
C PRO A 11 16.92 -10.08 1.47
N PRO A 12 18.09 -10.33 2.11
CA PRO A 12 19.42 -10.17 1.52
C PRO A 12 19.94 -11.40 0.74
N PHE A 13 19.13 -12.03 -0.12
CA PHE A 13 19.55 -13.18 -0.92
C PHE A 13 19.21 -13.05 -2.41
N ASN A 14 19.53 -11.90 -2.99
CA ASN A 14 19.70 -11.79 -4.44
C ASN A 14 20.89 -10.84 -4.70
N PRO A 15 22.02 -11.31 -5.25
CA PRO A 15 23.12 -10.42 -5.59
C PRO A 15 22.62 -9.50 -6.72
N LEU A 16 22.44 -8.21 -6.38
CA LEU A 16 22.28 -7.09 -7.31
C LEU A 16 21.03 -7.13 -8.19
N GLY A 17 19.87 -6.73 -7.64
CA GLY A 17 18.88 -5.90 -8.34
C GLY A 17 18.10 -6.52 -9.51
N THR A 18 18.39 -7.76 -9.90
CA THR A 18 17.73 -8.39 -11.05
C THR A 18 16.44 -9.07 -10.65
N LEU A 19 15.33 -8.50 -11.09
CA LEU A 19 14.01 -9.12 -11.00
C LEU A 19 13.83 -10.11 -12.16
N TYR A 20 13.50 -11.35 -11.85
CA TYR A 20 13.17 -12.37 -12.86
C TYR A 20 11.66 -12.46 -13.05
N ARG A 21 11.20 -12.50 -14.31
CA ARG A 21 9.81 -12.73 -14.69
C ARG A 21 9.73 -13.98 -15.55
N VAL A 22 9.02 -15.02 -15.09
CA VAL A 22 8.86 -16.30 -15.81
C VAL A 22 10.24 -16.89 -16.20
N GLY A 23 11.22 -16.79 -15.29
CA GLY A 23 12.60 -17.24 -15.54
C GLY A 23 13.45 -16.33 -16.43
N VAL A 24 12.90 -15.23 -16.96
CA VAL A 24 13.64 -14.25 -17.77
C VAL A 24 14.13 -13.10 -16.90
N SER A 25 15.41 -12.76 -17.05
CA SER A 25 16.08 -11.67 -16.36
C SER A 25 15.54 -10.30 -16.79
N GLY A 26 15.20 -9.42 -15.85
CA GLY A 26 14.59 -8.11 -16.10
C GLY A 26 15.57 -7.00 -16.52
N ASP A 27 16.86 -7.32 -16.68
CA ASP A 27 17.94 -6.42 -17.08
C ASP A 27 18.22 -6.41 -18.60
N ALA A 28 17.38 -7.09 -19.38
CA ALA A 28 17.49 -7.11 -20.84
C ALA A 28 17.44 -5.67 -21.42
N LYS A 29 18.51 -5.27 -22.13
CA LYS A 29 18.61 -3.94 -22.77
C LYS A 29 17.38 -3.67 -23.66
N GLY A 30 16.75 -2.51 -23.44
CA GLY A 30 15.60 -2.05 -24.23
C GLY A 30 14.23 -2.54 -23.72
N VAL A 31 14.19 -3.40 -22.69
CA VAL A 31 12.93 -3.84 -22.07
C VAL A 31 12.63 -2.96 -20.85
N LYS A 32 11.40 -2.45 -20.75
CA LYS A 32 10.95 -1.73 -19.54
C LYS A 32 10.91 -2.68 -18.35
N PRO A 33 11.39 -2.26 -17.16
CA PRO A 33 11.36 -3.11 -15.98
C PRO A 33 9.93 -3.43 -15.58
N PHE A 34 9.75 -4.58 -14.92
CA PHE A 34 8.47 -4.91 -14.29
C PHE A 34 8.33 -4.16 -12.96
N VAL A 35 7.16 -3.56 -12.73
CA VAL A 35 6.86 -2.79 -11.52
C VAL A 35 5.98 -3.60 -10.57
N ARG A 36 6.47 -3.88 -9.36
CA ARG A 36 5.68 -4.54 -8.31
C ARG A 36 5.22 -3.52 -7.28
N ILE A 37 3.90 -3.38 -7.13
CA ILE A 37 3.27 -2.54 -6.11
C ILE A 37 2.76 -3.46 -5.00
N THR A 38 3.15 -3.18 -3.76
CA THR A 38 2.66 -3.87 -2.58
C THR A 38 2.29 -2.83 -1.52
N PHE A 39 1.14 -2.97 -0.89
CA PHE A 39 0.74 -2.08 0.20
C PHE A 39 -0.06 -2.83 1.25
N SER A 40 -0.15 -2.23 2.44
CA SER A 40 -0.81 -2.80 3.60
C SER A 40 -1.93 -1.86 4.05
N HIS A 41 -3.14 -2.38 4.15
CA HIS A 41 -4.26 -1.69 4.79
C HIS A 41 -4.22 -1.95 6.29
N ILE A 42 -4.21 -0.86 7.07
CA ILE A 42 -4.11 -0.91 8.54
C ILE A 42 -5.25 -0.11 9.17
N ALA A 43 -5.53 1.09 8.62
CA ALA A 43 -6.51 1.99 9.20
C ALA A 43 -7.96 1.45 9.10
N ARG A 44 -8.25 0.62 8.09
CA ARG A 44 -9.58 0.07 7.78
C ARG A 44 -9.44 -1.34 7.24
N HIS A 45 -10.45 -2.16 7.51
CA HIS A 45 -10.65 -3.48 6.91
C HIS A 45 -11.89 -3.48 6.02
N PHE A 46 -11.85 -4.25 4.95
CA PHE A 46 -13.04 -4.59 4.19
C PHE A 46 -13.92 -5.54 5.00
N PRO A 47 -15.25 -5.34 5.03
CA PRO A 47 -16.14 -6.26 5.74
C PRO A 47 -16.04 -7.69 5.18
N PRO A 48 -16.20 -8.73 6.02
CA PRO A 48 -16.23 -10.11 5.55
C PRO A 48 -17.29 -10.31 4.46
N GLY A 49 -16.90 -10.96 3.36
CA GLY A 49 -17.83 -11.25 2.25
C GLY A 49 -18.06 -10.10 1.26
N GLU A 50 -17.56 -8.89 1.51
CA GLU A 50 -17.75 -7.74 0.61
C GLU A 50 -16.75 -7.72 -0.56
N ARG A 51 -16.86 -8.73 -1.44
CA ARG A 51 -16.13 -8.75 -2.73
C ARG A 51 -16.32 -7.47 -3.55
N PRO A 52 -17.54 -6.86 -3.66
CA PRO A 52 -17.73 -5.67 -4.47
C PRO A 52 -16.89 -4.47 -4.01
N MET A 53 -16.72 -4.28 -2.70
CA MET A 53 -15.94 -3.16 -2.17
C MET A 53 -14.44 -3.32 -2.46
N ARG A 54 -13.93 -4.55 -2.37
CA ARG A 54 -12.55 -4.90 -2.74
C ARG A 54 -12.30 -4.70 -4.23
N THR A 55 -13.22 -5.15 -5.09
CA THR A 55 -13.13 -4.94 -6.54
C THR A 55 -13.10 -3.46 -6.87
N LYS A 56 -14.03 -2.66 -6.32
CA LYS A 56 -14.08 -1.21 -6.55
C LYS A 56 -12.78 -0.53 -6.13
N PHE A 57 -12.19 -0.94 -5.02
CA PHE A 57 -10.90 -0.38 -4.58
C PHE A 57 -9.75 -0.75 -5.55
N MET A 58 -9.72 -1.98 -6.05
CA MET A 58 -8.74 -2.39 -7.06
C MET A 58 -8.93 -1.65 -8.39
N ASP A 59 -10.17 -1.35 -8.78
CA ASP A 59 -10.46 -0.54 -9.96
C ASP A 59 -9.90 0.88 -9.81
N VAL A 60 -10.09 1.51 -8.64
CA VAL A 60 -9.51 2.84 -8.33
C VAL A 60 -7.98 2.81 -8.42
N ILE A 61 -7.33 1.76 -7.89
CA ILE A 61 -5.87 1.61 -8.03
C ILE A 61 -5.49 1.51 -9.50
N HIS A 62 -6.20 0.68 -10.26
CA HIS A 62 -5.92 0.47 -11.68
C HIS A 62 -6.02 1.80 -12.45
N GLU A 63 -7.09 2.56 -12.26
CA GLU A 63 -7.28 3.88 -12.89
C GLU A 63 -6.22 4.89 -12.46
N THR A 64 -5.86 4.91 -11.17
CA THR A 64 -4.87 5.85 -10.62
C THR A 64 -3.47 5.57 -11.17
N VAL A 65 -3.10 4.30 -11.29
CA VAL A 65 -1.74 3.88 -11.68
C VAL A 65 -1.57 3.86 -13.20
N LYS A 66 -2.65 3.63 -13.96
CA LYS A 66 -2.65 3.54 -15.42
C LYS A 66 -1.82 4.63 -16.14
N PRO A 67 -1.99 5.95 -15.87
CA PRO A 67 -1.23 6.99 -16.58
C PRO A 67 0.28 6.97 -16.29
N TYR A 68 0.70 6.33 -15.19
CA TYR A 68 2.10 6.29 -14.78
C TYR A 68 2.80 5.02 -15.24
N LEU A 69 2.08 3.90 -15.37
CA LEU A 69 2.66 2.60 -15.72
C LEU A 69 2.13 2.06 -17.04
N ALA A 70 0.84 1.74 -17.11
CA ALA A 70 0.25 1.04 -18.25
C ALA A 70 0.33 1.87 -19.54
N ASP A 71 -0.06 3.15 -19.47
CA ASP A 71 -0.02 4.06 -20.63
C ASP A 71 1.42 4.33 -21.11
N LYS A 72 2.42 4.09 -20.23
CA LYS A 72 3.85 4.18 -20.54
C LYS A 72 4.46 2.83 -20.94
N GLY A 73 3.66 1.79 -21.10
CA GLY A 73 4.08 0.45 -21.55
C GLY A 73 4.83 -0.38 -20.51
N TYR A 74 4.72 -0.07 -19.21
CA TYR A 74 5.30 -0.91 -18.16
C TYR A 74 4.43 -2.15 -17.90
N ASN A 75 5.07 -3.29 -17.71
CA ASN A 75 4.43 -4.44 -17.09
C ASN A 75 4.40 -4.23 -15.58
N TRP A 76 3.28 -4.55 -14.93
CA TRP A 76 3.15 -4.32 -13.50
C TRP A 76 2.22 -5.33 -12.83
N GLY A 77 2.32 -5.41 -11.51
CA GLY A 77 1.41 -6.18 -10.69
C GLY A 77 1.23 -5.52 -9.34
N VAL A 78 0.04 -5.66 -8.78
CA VAL A 78 -0.33 -5.08 -7.49
C VAL A 78 -0.85 -6.17 -6.56
N ASN A 79 -0.48 -6.11 -5.29
CA ASN A 79 -1.15 -6.85 -4.23
C ASN A 79 -1.40 -5.95 -3.03
N SER A 80 -2.34 -6.39 -2.19
CA SER A 80 -2.69 -5.77 -0.92
C SER A 80 -2.75 -6.82 0.16
N GLU A 81 -2.40 -6.44 1.38
CA GLU A 81 -2.69 -7.21 2.59
C GLU A 81 -3.47 -6.33 3.58
N GLU A 82 -4.24 -6.96 4.48
CA GLU A 82 -4.89 -6.28 5.60
C GLU A 82 -4.15 -6.70 6.88
N LEU A 83 -3.59 -5.73 7.60
CA LEU A 83 -2.81 -5.97 8.83
C LEU A 83 -3.65 -5.66 10.06
N GLU A 84 -3.32 -6.34 11.17
CA GLU A 84 -3.95 -6.08 12.45
C GLU A 84 -3.60 -4.68 12.98
N ARG A 85 -4.66 -3.91 13.26
CA ARG A 85 -4.57 -2.52 13.70
C ARG A 85 -3.86 -2.35 15.05
N GLU A 86 -3.95 -3.35 15.93
CA GLU A 86 -3.42 -3.29 17.30
C GLU A 86 -1.89 -3.10 17.34
N PHE A 87 -1.19 -3.47 16.26
CA PHE A 87 0.25 -3.27 16.13
C PHE A 87 0.66 -1.89 15.63
N VAL A 88 -0.29 -0.95 15.45
CA VAL A 88 -0.01 0.40 14.95
C VAL A 88 -0.63 1.47 15.85
N HIS A 89 0.17 2.47 16.17
CA HIS A 89 -0.22 3.58 17.03
C HIS A 89 -0.94 4.70 16.22
N ILE A 90 -2.22 4.48 15.90
CA ILE A 90 -3.09 5.45 15.20
C ILE A 90 -4.51 5.53 15.79
N PRO A 91 -5.15 6.73 15.82
CA PRO A 91 -6.48 6.93 16.41
C PRO A 91 -7.58 6.07 15.82
N PHE A 92 -8.44 5.50 16.67
CA PHE A 92 -9.54 4.63 16.25
C PHE A 92 -10.37 5.25 15.13
N THR A 93 -10.76 4.40 14.18
CA THR A 93 -11.67 4.72 13.09
C THR A 93 -12.91 5.47 13.60
N GLY A 94 -13.16 6.66 13.07
CA GLY A 94 -14.33 7.48 13.39
C GLY A 94 -14.25 8.24 14.72
N SER A 95 -13.17 8.09 15.50
CA SER A 95 -12.97 8.84 16.75
C SER A 95 -12.75 10.34 16.51
N GLU A 96 -13.00 11.15 17.55
CA GLU A 96 -12.66 12.58 17.52
C GLU A 96 -11.16 12.82 17.31
N ASP A 97 -10.33 11.93 17.86
CA ASP A 97 -8.88 11.96 17.67
C ASP A 97 -8.49 11.75 16.19
N GLU A 98 -9.14 10.84 15.46
CA GLU A 98 -8.91 10.67 14.02
C GLU A 98 -9.30 11.93 13.24
N GLN A 99 -10.41 12.57 13.61
CA GLN A 99 -10.86 13.81 12.98
C GLN A 99 -9.91 14.98 13.28
N ARG A 100 -9.37 15.06 14.51
CA ARG A 100 -8.32 16.00 14.88
C ARG A 100 -7.07 15.80 14.03
N TRP A 101 -6.55 14.58 13.98
CA TRP A 101 -5.39 14.22 13.14
C TRP A 101 -5.63 14.55 11.67
N PHE A 102 -6.84 14.31 11.16
CA PHE A 102 -7.19 14.64 9.79
C PHE A 102 -7.19 16.15 9.52
N ARG A 103 -7.79 16.94 10.43
CA ARG A 103 -7.88 18.39 10.29
C ARG A 103 -6.51 19.05 10.39
N ASP A 104 -5.71 18.61 11.35
CA ASP A 104 -4.43 19.24 11.68
C ASP A 104 -3.29 18.64 10.80
N ASN A 105 -3.58 17.52 10.12
CA ASN A 105 -2.67 16.77 9.25
C ASN A 105 -1.36 16.35 9.97
N GLU A 106 -1.46 16.10 11.27
CA GLU A 106 -0.33 15.73 12.14
C GLU A 106 -0.75 14.68 13.18
N PRO A 107 0.18 13.79 13.58
CA PRO A 107 -0.06 12.90 14.70
C PRO A 107 -0.05 13.70 16.01
N SER A 108 -1.12 13.58 16.79
CA SER A 108 -1.24 14.17 18.13
C SER A 108 -1.54 13.08 19.18
N PRO A 109 -1.17 13.26 20.46
CA PRO A 109 -1.51 12.29 21.50
C PRO A 109 -3.01 11.94 21.49
N TRP A 110 -3.36 10.66 21.69
CA TRP A 110 -4.73 10.16 21.58
C TRP A 110 -4.95 8.91 22.47
N GLY A 111 -6.21 8.60 22.80
CA GLY A 111 -6.56 7.42 23.60
C GLY A 111 -5.90 7.37 25.00
N PRO A 112 -5.52 6.19 25.53
CA PRO A 112 -4.86 6.07 26.84
C PRO A 112 -3.41 6.58 26.85
N TYR A 113 -2.90 7.06 25.73
CA TYR A 113 -1.51 7.50 25.54
C TYR A 113 -1.37 9.04 25.55
N ILE A 114 -2.39 9.75 26.04
CA ILE A 114 -2.41 11.20 26.23
C ILE A 114 -1.50 11.72 27.36
N ALA A 115 -0.74 10.86 28.03
CA ALA A 115 0.02 11.20 29.24
C ALA A 115 1.50 10.73 29.23
N VAL A 116 2.09 10.48 28.06
CA VAL A 116 3.54 10.19 27.93
C VAL A 116 4.24 11.31 27.17
#